data_AF-A0A3D6B5C2-F1
#
_entry.id   AF-A0A3D6B5C2-F1
#
_cell.length_a   1.000
_cell.length_b   1.000
_cell.length_c   1.000
_cell.angle_alpha   90.00
_cell.angle_beta   90.00
_cell.angle_gamma   90.00
#
_symmetry.space_group_name_H-M   'P 1'
#
loop_
_entity.id
_entity.type
_entity.pdbx_description
1 polymer ?
#
loop_
_entity_poly.entity_id
_entity_poly.type
_entity_poly.pdbx_seq_one_letter_code
_entity_poly.pdbx_strand_id
1 'polypeptide(L)'
;MVDKKLLVRLYLLVIPIAYFSYLFHELGHWSVGEILGNDMIYSLNYVWPRTGHYLSESHNLYVSIGGPAFTILLAVVSLLILEKYSTIYAYPFLFFQFVCRFFSLVFGGFTQQDEARISLVIGLGSYTVGIIVLTILLLIVIRASYKLKIDLKHIGYFFTVSILSELMVIATYKITGV
;
A
#
# COMPACT_ATOMS: atom_id res chain seq x y z
N MET A 1 -19.69 9.35 -20.78
CA MET A 1 -18.23 9.39 -21.00
C MET A 1 -17.64 10.25 -19.89
N VAL A 2 -16.63 9.77 -19.15
CA VAL A 2 -16.03 10.55 -18.05
C VAL A 2 -15.35 11.78 -18.64
N ASP A 3 -15.60 12.96 -18.06
CA ASP A 3 -14.98 14.21 -18.51
C ASP A 3 -13.45 14.11 -18.47
N LYS A 4 -12.77 14.55 -19.54
CA LYS A 4 -11.31 14.57 -19.64
C LYS A 4 -10.68 15.38 -18.51
N LYS A 5 -11.30 16.51 -18.11
CA LYS A 5 -10.80 17.31 -16.98
C LYS A 5 -10.87 16.54 -15.67
N LEU A 6 -11.95 15.79 -15.46
CA LEU A 6 -12.10 14.92 -14.29
C LEU A 6 -11.03 13.82 -14.27
N LEU A 7 -10.76 13.15 -15.40
CA LEU A 7 -9.72 12.14 -15.49
C LEU A 7 -8.33 12.70 -15.14
N VAL A 8 -7.96 13.86 -15.68
CA VAL A 8 -6.69 14.52 -15.34
C VAL A 8 -6.61 14.81 -13.85
N ARG A 9 -7.70 15.31 -13.23
CA ARG A 9 -7.74 15.54 -11.78
C ARG A 9 -7.52 14.25 -11.00
N LEU A 10 -8.14 13.14 -11.41
CA LEU A 10 -7.98 11.85 -10.75
C LEU A 10 -6.56 11.32 -10.87
N TYR A 11 -5.90 11.50 -12.02
CA TYR A 11 -4.51 11.11 -12.21
C TYR A 11 -3.57 11.96 -11.34
N LEU A 12 -3.76 13.27 -11.30
CA LEU A 12 -2.97 14.14 -10.41
C LEU A 12 -3.20 13.82 -8.94
N LEU A 13 -4.40 13.35 -8.56
CA LEU A 13 -4.71 12.94 -7.20
C LEU A 13 -3.90 11.72 -6.75
N VAL A 14 -3.42 10.88 -7.66
CA VAL A 14 -2.58 9.72 -7.32
C VAL A 14 -1.28 10.14 -6.64
N ILE A 15 -0.72 11.31 -6.98
CA ILE A 15 0.54 11.80 -6.41
C ILE A 15 0.43 11.97 -4.88
N PRO A 16 -0.44 12.83 -4.32
CA PRO A 16 -0.56 12.94 -2.87
C PRO A 16 -1.08 11.66 -2.22
N ILE A 17 -1.89 10.85 -2.94
CA ILE A 17 -2.34 9.55 -2.45
C ILE A 17 -1.16 8.60 -2.27
N ALA A 18 -0.13 8.66 -3.11
CA ALA A 18 1.03 7.80 -2.98
C ALA A 18 1.76 8.04 -1.64
N TYR A 19 2.09 9.29 -1.33
CA TYR A 19 2.68 9.67 -0.04
C TYR A 19 1.78 9.31 1.13
N PHE A 20 0.48 9.60 1.03
CA PHE A 20 -0.47 9.23 2.07
C PHE A 20 -0.53 7.72 2.29
N SER A 21 -0.47 6.92 1.23
CA SER A 21 -0.56 5.46 1.33
C SER A 21 0.68 4.85 1.95
N TYR A 22 1.87 5.38 1.65
CA TYR A 22 3.11 5.00 2.32
C TYR A 22 3.05 5.31 3.81
N LEU A 23 2.66 6.53 4.17
CA LEU A 23 2.46 6.90 5.56
C LEU A 23 1.42 5.99 6.24
N PHE A 24 0.28 5.74 5.59
CA PHE A 24 -0.75 4.89 6.17
C PHE A 24 -0.31 3.42 6.34
N HIS A 25 0.56 2.92 5.46
CA HIS A 25 1.20 1.62 5.58
C HIS A 25 2.14 1.58 6.79
N GLU A 26 3.08 2.53 6.87
CA GLU A 26 3.98 2.66 8.02
C GLU A 26 3.20 2.86 9.33
N LEU A 27 2.05 3.55 9.29
CA LEU A 27 1.20 3.75 10.46
C LEU A 27 0.69 2.41 11.00
N GLY A 28 0.48 1.43 10.13
CA GLY A 28 0.14 0.06 10.52
C GLY A 28 1.27 -0.62 11.30
N HIS A 29 2.50 -0.53 10.80
CA HIS A 29 3.68 -1.02 11.51
C HIS A 29 3.82 -0.34 12.89
N TRP A 30 3.74 0.98 12.90
CA TRP A 30 3.89 1.80 14.10
C TRP A 30 2.82 1.48 15.14
N SER A 31 1.54 1.44 14.72
CA SER A 31 0.42 1.18 15.62
C SER A 31 0.53 -0.19 16.29
N VAL A 32 0.91 -1.22 15.54
CA VAL A 32 1.10 -2.56 16.13
C VAL A 32 2.29 -2.58 17.09
N GLY A 33 3.39 -1.88 16.76
CA GLY A 33 4.56 -1.81 17.63
C GLY A 33 4.27 -1.14 18.97
N GLU A 34 3.56 0.00 18.94
CA GLU A 34 3.13 0.75 20.13
C GLU A 34 2.13 -0.03 20.99
N ILE A 35 1.14 -0.70 20.37
CA ILE A 35 0.18 -1.55 21.10
C ILE A 35 0.89 -2.69 21.83
N LEU A 36 1.97 -3.23 21.25
CA LEU A 36 2.83 -4.25 21.87
C LEU A 36 3.82 -3.68 22.89
N GLY A 37 3.77 -2.38 23.17
CA GLY A 37 4.57 -1.68 24.17
C GLY A 37 5.96 -1.23 23.71
N ASN A 38 6.28 -1.32 22.42
CA ASN A 38 7.55 -0.81 21.89
C ASN A 38 7.40 0.70 21.64
N ASP A 39 8.38 1.52 22.06
CA ASP A 39 8.47 2.94 21.66
C ASP A 39 8.96 3.00 20.22
N MET A 40 8.07 3.32 19.28
CA MET A 40 8.29 3.26 17.85
C MET A 40 8.58 4.65 17.27
N ILE A 41 9.61 4.73 16.44
CA ILE A 41 9.90 5.88 15.59
C ILE A 41 9.23 5.69 14.23
N TYR A 42 8.78 6.78 13.64
CA TYR A 42 7.99 6.82 12.43
C TYR A 42 8.60 7.77 11.38
N SER A 43 8.76 7.29 10.15
CA SER A 43 9.25 8.06 8.99
C SER A 43 8.36 7.80 7.75
N LEU A 44 8.68 8.42 6.61
CA LEU A 44 7.92 8.25 5.38
C LEU A 44 7.95 6.81 4.84
N ASN A 45 9.03 6.07 5.08
CA ASN A 45 9.28 4.78 4.46
C ASN A 45 9.92 3.77 5.42
N TYR A 46 9.92 4.06 6.73
CA TYR A 46 10.50 3.16 7.72
C TYR A 46 9.91 3.41 9.10
N VAL A 47 9.70 2.31 9.83
CA VAL A 47 9.28 2.29 11.23
C VAL A 47 10.15 1.32 12.00
N TRP A 48 10.63 1.73 13.17
CA TRP A 48 11.51 0.90 14.01
C TRP A 48 11.44 1.29 15.49
N PRO A 49 11.73 0.36 16.42
CA PRO A 49 11.83 0.69 17.84
C PRO A 49 12.96 1.70 18.12
N ARG A 50 12.72 2.71 18.96
CA ARG A 50 13.73 3.70 19.37
C ARG A 50 14.97 3.07 19.99
N THR A 51 14.80 1.98 20.71
CA THR A 51 15.87 1.18 21.33
C THR A 51 16.72 0.41 20.31
N GLY A 52 16.30 0.36 19.04
CA GLY A 52 16.94 -0.39 17.96
C GLY A 52 16.57 -1.88 17.91
N HIS A 53 15.78 -2.37 18.87
CA HIS A 53 15.35 -3.77 18.94
C HIS A 53 13.95 -3.86 19.55
N TYR A 54 13.18 -4.87 19.14
CA TYR A 54 11.87 -5.14 19.72
C TYR A 54 12.00 -5.72 21.13
N LEU A 55 11.01 -5.47 21.99
CA LEU A 55 10.94 -6.03 23.34
C LEU A 55 10.85 -7.56 23.36
N SER A 56 10.25 -8.14 22.31
CA SER A 56 10.17 -9.58 22.09
C SER A 56 10.43 -9.87 20.62
N GLU A 57 11.10 -10.99 20.32
CA GLU A 57 11.36 -11.42 18.95
C GLU A 57 10.07 -11.60 18.14
N SER A 58 9.00 -12.07 18.79
CA SER A 58 7.70 -12.26 18.13
C SER A 58 7.05 -10.95 17.70
N HIS A 59 7.40 -9.81 18.31
CA HIS A 59 6.84 -8.51 17.93
C HIS A 59 7.24 -8.13 16.51
N ASN A 60 8.42 -8.53 16.04
CA ASN A 60 8.87 -8.28 14.67
C ASN A 60 7.88 -8.84 13.64
N LEU A 61 7.35 -10.04 13.87
CA LEU A 61 6.33 -10.65 13.01
C LEU A 61 5.04 -9.83 13.00
N TYR A 62 4.50 -9.53 14.18
CA TYR A 62 3.22 -8.79 14.29
C TYR A 62 3.32 -7.38 13.72
N VAL A 63 4.42 -6.68 14.02
CA VAL A 63 4.69 -5.37 13.44
C VAL A 63 4.77 -5.48 11.93
N SER A 64 5.50 -6.46 11.37
CA SER A 64 5.58 -6.68 9.92
C SER A 64 4.20 -6.92 9.28
N ILE A 65 3.26 -7.56 9.99
CA ILE A 65 1.87 -7.75 9.52
C ILE A 65 1.10 -6.41 9.47
N GLY A 66 1.42 -5.47 10.35
CA GLY A 66 0.72 -4.18 10.49
C GLY A 66 0.64 -3.38 9.19
N GLY A 67 1.73 -3.25 8.45
CA GLY A 67 1.78 -2.50 7.19
C GLY A 67 0.83 -3.06 6.13
N PRO A 68 1.02 -4.32 5.67
CA PRO A 68 0.13 -4.96 4.71
C PRO A 68 -1.33 -4.98 5.15
N ALA A 69 -1.61 -5.17 6.46
CA ALA A 69 -2.95 -5.12 7.00
C ALA A 69 -3.61 -3.74 6.83
N PHE A 70 -2.86 -2.65 7.09
CA PHE A 70 -3.36 -1.28 6.90
C PHE A 70 -3.51 -0.92 5.42
N THR A 71 -2.64 -1.43 4.54
CA THR A 71 -2.83 -1.32 3.08
C THR A 71 -4.14 -1.97 2.63
N ILE A 72 -4.43 -3.19 3.11
CA ILE A 72 -5.70 -3.87 2.81
C ILE A 72 -6.87 -3.08 3.40
N LEU A 73 -6.76 -2.60 4.63
CA LEU A 73 -7.79 -1.80 5.28
C LEU A 73 -8.12 -0.55 4.46
N LEU A 74 -7.12 0.20 4.00
CA LEU A 74 -7.31 1.40 3.18
C LEU A 74 -8.01 1.07 1.85
N ALA A 75 -7.63 -0.04 1.20
CA ALA A 75 -8.29 -0.51 -0.02
C ALA A 75 -9.77 -0.89 0.23
N VAL A 76 -10.05 -1.60 1.32
CA VAL A 76 -11.41 -2.01 1.71
C VAL A 76 -12.28 -0.79 2.04
N VAL A 77 -11.79 0.13 2.87
CA VAL A 77 -12.53 1.36 3.21
C VAL A 77 -12.81 2.19 1.95
N SER A 78 -11.82 2.31 1.06
CA SER A 78 -12.00 3.02 -0.22
C SER A 78 -13.03 2.34 -1.11
N LEU A 79 -13.05 1.00 -1.17
CA LEU A 79 -14.09 0.24 -1.88
C LEU A 79 -15.47 0.48 -1.27
N LEU A 80 -15.61 0.46 0.07
CA LEU A 80 -16.89 0.72 0.74
C LEU A 80 -17.41 2.13 0.44
N ILE A 81 -16.54 3.13 0.45
CA ILE A 81 -16.88 4.52 0.08
C ILE A 81 -17.31 4.58 -1.39
N LEU A 82 -16.55 3.95 -2.29
CA LEU A 82 -16.87 3.88 -3.71
C LEU A 82 -18.24 3.24 -3.93
N GLU A 83 -18.54 2.12 -3.27
CA GLU A 83 -19.81 1.42 -3.44
C GLU A 83 -21.00 2.18 -2.86
N LYS A 84 -20.82 2.79 -1.68
CA LYS A 84 -21.86 3.55 -0.98
C LYS A 84 -22.22 4.83 -1.74
N TYR A 85 -21.24 5.56 -2.25
CA TYR A 85 -21.45 6.88 -2.84
C TYR A 85 -21.31 6.91 -4.37
N SER A 86 -20.96 5.78 -4.99
CA SER A 86 -20.68 5.68 -6.44
C SER A 86 -19.69 6.72 -6.94
N THR A 87 -18.70 7.07 -6.11
CA THR A 87 -17.74 8.12 -6.38
C THR A 87 -16.44 7.57 -6.99
N ILE A 88 -16.05 8.13 -8.14
CA ILE A 88 -14.78 7.78 -8.80
C ILE A 88 -13.56 8.27 -8.02
N TYR A 89 -13.73 9.23 -7.11
CA TYR A 89 -12.62 9.80 -6.31
C TYR A 89 -12.03 8.82 -5.29
N ALA A 90 -12.75 7.77 -4.93
CA ALA A 90 -12.25 6.71 -4.06
C ALA A 90 -11.42 5.65 -4.83
N TYR A 91 -11.52 5.62 -6.16
CA TYR A 91 -10.82 4.64 -6.99
C TYR A 91 -9.29 4.77 -6.95
N PRO A 92 -8.69 5.97 -7.02
CA PRO A 92 -7.24 6.12 -6.90
C PRO A 92 -6.68 5.57 -5.58
N PHE A 93 -7.40 5.70 -4.46
CA PHE A 93 -6.95 5.22 -3.15
C PHE A 93 -6.79 3.70 -3.12
N LEU A 94 -7.81 2.94 -3.55
CA LEU A 94 -7.71 1.48 -3.60
C LEU A 94 -6.79 0.98 -4.71
N PHE A 95 -6.74 1.68 -5.85
CA PHE A 95 -5.92 1.26 -6.99
C PHE A 95 -4.43 1.38 -6.66
N PHE A 96 -4.05 2.46 -5.99
CA PHE A 96 -2.67 2.66 -5.58
C PHE A 96 -2.18 1.57 -4.61
N GLN A 97 -3.03 1.08 -3.69
CA GLN A 97 -2.67 0.00 -2.77
C GLN A 97 -2.24 -1.27 -3.52
N PHE A 98 -2.96 -1.63 -4.59
CA PHE A 98 -2.57 -2.74 -5.45
C PHE A 98 -1.23 -2.48 -6.13
N VAL A 99 -1.04 -1.29 -6.72
CA VAL A 99 0.18 -0.98 -7.47
C VAL A 99 1.41 -0.93 -6.58
N CYS A 100 1.35 -0.33 -5.38
CA CYS A 100 2.52 -0.25 -4.51
C CYS A 100 2.98 -1.64 -4.03
N ARG A 101 2.03 -2.54 -3.71
CA ARG A 101 2.37 -3.93 -3.33
C ARG A 101 2.83 -4.76 -4.52
N PHE A 102 2.21 -4.58 -5.70
CA PHE A 102 2.71 -5.16 -6.95
C PHE A 102 4.15 -4.72 -7.23
N PHE A 103 4.41 -3.42 -7.12
CA PHE A 103 5.72 -2.83 -7.37
C PHE A 103 6.75 -3.40 -6.40
N SER A 104 6.43 -3.43 -5.11
CA SER A 104 7.30 -4.02 -4.09
C SER A 104 7.62 -5.49 -4.41
N LEU A 105 6.60 -6.29 -4.74
CA LEU A 105 6.76 -7.71 -5.08
C LEU A 105 7.68 -7.95 -6.30
N VAL A 106 7.50 -7.17 -7.37
CA VAL A 106 8.17 -7.38 -8.66
C VAL A 106 9.52 -6.66 -8.76
N PHE A 107 9.64 -5.48 -8.16
CA PHE A 107 10.79 -4.58 -8.32
C PHE A 107 11.51 -4.21 -7.01
N GLY A 108 10.86 -4.37 -5.85
CA GLY A 108 11.37 -3.92 -4.54
C GLY A 108 12.48 -4.78 -3.94
N GLY A 109 12.76 -5.96 -4.50
CA GLY A 109 13.74 -6.90 -3.97
C GLY A 109 13.18 -7.70 -2.79
N PHE A 110 13.42 -9.02 -2.83
CA PHE A 110 12.71 -9.96 -1.97
C PHE A 110 12.90 -9.72 -0.46
N THR A 111 14.12 -9.40 -0.02
CA THR A 111 14.44 -9.25 1.42
C THR A 111 13.91 -7.97 2.05
N GLN A 112 13.43 -7.01 1.25
CA GLN A 112 12.94 -5.71 1.73
C GLN A 112 11.40 -5.68 1.87
N GLN A 113 10.71 -6.73 1.42
CA GLN A 113 9.25 -6.81 1.44
C GLN A 113 8.73 -7.28 2.81
N ASP A 114 7.68 -6.65 3.31
CA ASP A 114 7.00 -7.05 4.55
C ASP A 114 6.45 -8.46 4.43
N GLU A 115 5.79 -8.75 3.32
CA GLU A 115 5.15 -10.03 3.06
C GLU A 115 6.17 -11.17 2.93
N ALA A 116 7.38 -10.88 2.42
CA ALA A 116 8.48 -11.83 2.40
C ALA A 116 8.97 -12.14 3.83
N ARG A 117 9.17 -11.11 4.66
CA ARG A 117 9.54 -11.28 6.08
C ARG A 117 8.50 -12.11 6.82
N ILE A 118 7.22 -11.80 6.66
CA ILE A 118 6.11 -12.56 7.25
C ILE A 118 6.19 -14.01 6.78
N SER A 119 6.27 -14.25 5.46
CA SER A 119 6.25 -15.60 4.89
C SER A 119 7.40 -16.48 5.37
N LEU A 120 8.60 -15.90 5.54
CA LEU A 120 9.78 -16.61 6.03
C LEU A 120 9.61 -17.03 7.50
N VAL A 121 9.10 -16.13 8.35
CA VAL A 121 8.91 -16.42 9.78
C VAL A 121 7.87 -17.53 9.99
N ILE A 122 6.82 -17.57 9.19
CA ILE A 122 5.76 -18.60 9.31
C ILE A 122 6.04 -19.87 8.49
N GLY A 123 7.13 -19.93 7.74
CA GLY A 123 7.54 -21.11 6.98
C GLY A 123 6.68 -21.44 5.75
N LEU A 124 5.95 -20.46 5.18
CA LEU A 124 5.05 -20.69 4.03
C LEU A 124 5.75 -20.55 2.66
N GLY A 125 7.07 -20.39 2.64
CA GLY A 125 7.83 -20.14 1.42
C GLY A 125 7.79 -18.67 0.99
N SER A 126 8.79 -18.26 0.22
CA SER A 126 9.15 -16.85 0.00
C SER A 126 7.99 -15.92 -0.39
N TYR A 127 7.15 -16.31 -1.34
CA TYR A 127 6.20 -15.39 -1.99
C TYR A 127 4.74 -15.56 -1.54
N THR A 128 4.46 -16.51 -0.64
CA THR A 128 3.08 -16.95 -0.38
C THR A 128 2.21 -15.82 0.18
N VAL A 129 2.67 -15.11 1.22
CA VAL A 129 1.91 -13.99 1.78
C VAL A 129 1.79 -12.85 0.77
N GLY A 130 2.86 -12.58 0.00
CA GLY A 130 2.85 -11.53 -1.03
C GLY A 130 1.80 -11.79 -2.10
N ILE A 131 1.70 -13.04 -2.59
CA ILE A 131 0.68 -13.46 -3.55
C ILE A 131 -0.72 -13.34 -2.97
N ILE A 132 -0.92 -13.72 -1.69
CA ILE A 132 -2.22 -13.61 -1.02
C ILE A 132 -2.66 -12.14 -0.92
N VAL A 133 -1.80 -11.26 -0.41
CA VAL A 133 -2.07 -9.82 -0.28
C VAL A 133 -2.37 -9.21 -1.65
N LEU A 134 -1.53 -9.50 -2.65
CA LEU A 134 -1.71 -8.98 -4.01
C LEU A 134 -3.02 -9.47 -4.65
N THR A 135 -3.40 -10.73 -4.41
CA THR A 135 -4.66 -11.30 -4.92
C THR A 135 -5.85 -10.61 -4.28
N ILE A 136 -5.84 -10.38 -2.96
CA ILE A 136 -6.92 -9.64 -2.26
C ILE A 136 -7.07 -8.23 -2.86
N LEU A 137 -5.97 -7.49 -3.01
CA LEU A 137 -5.99 -6.14 -3.55
C LEU A 137 -6.44 -6.11 -5.01
N LEU A 138 -6.02 -7.09 -5.82
CA LEU A 138 -6.46 -7.23 -7.21
C LEU A 138 -7.97 -7.49 -7.30
N LEU A 139 -8.54 -8.35 -6.45
CA LEU A 139 -9.98 -8.60 -6.42
C LEU A 139 -10.77 -7.33 -6.06
N ILE A 140 -10.25 -6.51 -5.13
CA ILE A 140 -10.82 -5.21 -4.78
C ILE A 140 -10.80 -4.26 -5.99
N VAL A 141 -9.67 -4.15 -6.69
CA VAL A 141 -9.52 -3.34 -7.91
C VAL A 141 -10.51 -3.80 -8.97
N ILE A 142 -10.54 -5.10 -9.27
CA ILE A 142 -11.44 -5.70 -10.27
C ILE A 142 -12.90 -5.34 -9.95
N ARG A 143 -13.33 -5.52 -8.71
CA ARG A 143 -14.69 -5.20 -8.26
C ARG A 143 -15.01 -3.71 -8.44
N ALA A 144 -14.09 -2.82 -8.06
CA ALA A 144 -14.25 -1.38 -8.24
C ALA A 144 -14.30 -0.98 -9.72
N SER A 145 -13.42 -1.54 -10.56
CA SER A 145 -13.37 -1.27 -12.00
C SER A 145 -14.66 -1.71 -12.68
N TYR A 146 -15.22 -2.88 -12.33
CA TYR A 146 -16.51 -3.33 -12.83
C TYR A 146 -17.65 -2.41 -12.40
N LYS A 147 -17.70 -2.01 -11.12
CA LYS A 147 -18.73 -1.12 -10.57
C LYS A 147 -18.75 0.24 -11.28
N LEU A 148 -17.58 0.80 -11.55
CA LEU A 148 -17.42 2.09 -12.22
C LEU A 148 -17.36 2.00 -13.76
N LYS A 149 -17.37 0.79 -14.33
CA LYS A 149 -17.23 0.53 -15.76
C LYS A 149 -15.98 1.18 -16.36
N ILE A 150 -14.87 1.11 -15.64
CA ILE A 150 -13.58 1.64 -16.11
C ILE A 150 -13.02 0.67 -17.16
N ASP A 151 -12.72 1.19 -18.35
CA ASP A 151 -12.13 0.38 -19.42
C ASP A 151 -10.63 0.12 -19.20
N LEU A 152 -10.09 -0.85 -19.94
CA LEU A 152 -8.70 -1.28 -19.83
C LEU A 152 -7.69 -0.16 -20.13
N LYS A 153 -8.04 0.78 -21.01
CA LYS A 153 -7.18 1.92 -21.36
C LYS A 153 -6.98 2.84 -20.16
N HIS A 154 -8.06 3.16 -19.45
CA HIS A 154 -8.00 3.98 -18.24
C HIS A 154 -7.34 3.24 -17.07
N ILE A 155 -7.54 1.92 -16.95
CA ILE A 155 -6.76 1.09 -16.00
C ILE A 155 -5.26 1.21 -16.28
N GLY A 156 -4.85 1.13 -17.55
CA GLY A 156 -3.46 1.33 -17.97
C GLY A 156 -2.92 2.71 -17.55
N TYR A 157 -3.70 3.78 -17.72
CA TYR A 157 -3.30 5.12 -17.26
C TYR A 157 -3.17 5.22 -15.75
N PHE A 158 -4.11 4.69 -14.97
CA PHE A 158 -3.98 4.64 -13.52
C PHE A 158 -2.74 3.86 -13.09
N PHE A 159 -2.43 2.75 -13.76
CA PHE A 159 -1.24 1.97 -13.51
C PHE A 159 0.04 2.76 -13.79
N THR A 160 0.16 3.38 -14.96
CA THR A 160 1.32 4.22 -15.31
C THR A 160 1.51 5.35 -14.30
N VAL A 161 0.46 6.09 -13.97
CA VAL A 161 0.56 7.22 -13.04
C VAL A 161 0.88 6.76 -11.62
N SER A 162 0.38 5.60 -11.21
CA SER A 162 0.72 5.02 -9.90
C SER A 162 2.19 4.62 -9.83
N ILE A 163 2.74 4.00 -10.88
CA ILE A 163 4.18 3.69 -10.95
C ILE A 163 5.03 4.96 -10.92
N LEU A 164 4.65 6.01 -11.66
CA LEU A 164 5.36 7.28 -11.61
C LEU A 164 5.30 7.91 -10.21
N SER A 165 4.16 7.86 -9.55
CA SER A 165 3.98 8.39 -8.19
C SER A 165 4.77 7.59 -7.16
N GLU A 166 4.82 6.26 -7.30
CA GLU A 166 5.65 5.36 -6.50
C GLU A 166 7.14 5.75 -6.59
N LEU A 167 7.64 5.92 -7.82
CA LEU A 167 9.02 6.32 -8.07
C LEU A 167 9.31 7.71 -7.49
N MET A 168 8.34 8.62 -7.49
CA MET A 168 8.48 9.92 -6.83
C MET A 168 8.63 9.79 -5.32
N VAL A 169 7.83 8.94 -4.65
CA VAL A 169 7.98 8.68 -3.21
C VAL A 169 9.36 8.11 -2.91
N ILE A 170 9.82 7.12 -3.68
CA ILE A 170 11.15 6.52 -3.54
C ILE A 170 12.25 7.57 -3.75
N ALA A 171 12.11 8.42 -4.77
CA ALA A 171 13.07 9.48 -5.06
C ALA A 171 13.12 10.51 -3.92
N THR A 172 11.96 10.90 -3.36
CA THR A 172 11.90 11.78 -2.19
C THR A 172 12.67 11.18 -1.02
N TYR A 173 12.38 9.93 -0.64
CA TYR A 173 13.08 9.23 0.43
C TYR A 173 14.61 9.23 0.22
N LYS A 174 15.08 8.91 -1.00
CA LYS A 174 16.51 8.87 -1.33
C LYS A 174 17.20 10.24 -1.26
N ILE A 175 16.48 11.33 -1.55
CA ILE A 175 17.03 12.69 -1.55
C ILE A 175 17.01 13.29 -0.15
N THR A 176 15.93 13.10 0.60
CA THR A 176 15.72 13.77 1.89
C THR A 176 16.16 12.94 3.09
N GLY A 177 16.28 11.61 2.94
CA GLY A 177 16.57 10.69 4.05
C GLY A 177 15.46 10.62 5.11
N VAL A 178 14.24 11.03 4.74
CA VAL A 178 13.04 11.06 5.60
C VAL A 178 12.09 9.96 5.17
#